data_AF-A0A948EYC8-F1
#
_entry.id   AF-A0A948EYC8-F1
#
_cell.length_a   1.000
_cell.length_b   1.000
_cell.length_c   1.000
_cell.angle_alpha   90.00
_cell.angle_beta   90.00
_cell.angle_gamma   90.00
#
_symmetry.space_group_name_H-M   'P 1'
#
loop_
_entity.id
_entity.type
_entity.pdbx_description
1 polymer ?
#
loop_
_entity_poly.entity_id
_entity_poly.type
_entity_poly.pdbx_seq_one_letter_code
_entity_poly.pdbx_strand_id
1 'polypeptide(L)'
;MHGTRLCNTVSEAVLATAVAARKESLLEQLADSCARHAAAGDGQATARLADRFEAVIDHFLPRYVQVDLSARHYQIRYRRASVAVFSLAALAVIVASAQYIFGLPHAFVAAEVAAIASILLIFHLGNRFGWHRNWVDCRFLAERMRCGIFVAFLSGKSDAHEELHWSDRLVEESWCLEEFGRRWLQRPRLESAPPAALPILRDFMRRSWLNGQRDFHMRKQARGMCAHLSVSAASETLFWLTFVTAILHLLPHGWLRAVHVDGALSREVLTFLVIALPALGTAFAGVRGHFEFKKQATRSAVMVRHLRHLERRLRAVDDLEGLYHMVWETEQLMLQENAGWHLNTGFNEIVVEA
;
A
#
# COMPACT_ATOMS: atom_id res chain seq x y z
N MET A 1 0.72 -16.45 19.43
CA MET A 1 1.83 -15.59 19.94
C MET A 1 2.82 -15.09 18.86
N HIS A 2 2.68 -15.43 17.56
CA HIS A 2 3.62 -14.96 16.52
C HIS A 2 3.38 -13.52 16.03
N GLY A 3 2.14 -13.04 15.96
CA GLY A 3 1.81 -11.72 15.38
C GLY A 3 2.34 -10.50 16.14
N THR A 4 2.46 -10.57 17.47
CA THR A 4 2.90 -9.43 18.31
C THR A 4 4.37 -9.06 18.13
N ARG A 5 5.22 -9.97 17.64
CA ARG A 5 6.66 -9.67 17.38
C ARG A 5 6.89 -8.90 16.07
N LEU A 6 5.94 -8.92 15.13
CA LEU A 6 6.09 -8.33 13.80
C LEU A 6 6.05 -6.79 13.80
N CYS A 7 5.44 -6.18 14.83
CA CYS A 7 5.23 -4.74 14.91
C CYS A 7 6.24 -4.00 15.82
N ASN A 8 7.28 -4.68 16.30
CA ASN A 8 8.33 -4.09 17.16
C ASN A 8 9.52 -3.55 16.36
N THR A 9 9.36 -3.37 15.05
CA THR A 9 10.42 -2.86 14.15
C THR A 9 10.56 -1.34 14.17
N VAL A 10 9.65 -0.65 14.85
CA VAL A 10 9.58 0.82 14.95
C VAL A 10 10.14 1.25 16.29
N SER A 11 11.03 2.26 16.30
CA SER A 11 11.54 2.80 17.57
C SER A 11 10.43 3.48 18.36
N GLU A 12 10.49 3.37 19.69
CA GLU A 12 9.50 3.99 20.58
C GLU A 12 9.39 5.50 20.39
N ALA A 13 10.51 6.18 20.17
CA ALA A 13 10.54 7.62 19.90
C ALA A 13 9.75 7.98 18.62
N VAL A 14 9.99 7.26 17.51
CA VAL A 14 9.27 7.50 16.25
C VAL A 14 7.79 7.21 16.40
N LEU A 15 7.44 6.13 17.13
CA LEU A 15 6.05 5.79 17.41
C LEU A 15 5.37 6.89 18.23
N ALA A 16 5.98 7.34 19.33
CA ALA A 16 5.43 8.37 20.20
C ALA A 16 5.19 9.69 19.44
N THR A 17 6.16 10.16 18.65
CA THR A 17 6.00 11.36 17.82
C THR A 17 4.88 11.21 16.80
N ALA A 18 4.80 10.06 16.11
CA ALA A 18 3.78 9.82 15.11
C ALA A 18 2.36 9.72 15.72
N VAL A 19 2.24 9.11 16.91
CA VAL A 19 0.98 9.05 17.66
C VAL A 19 0.54 10.45 18.08
N ALA A 20 1.44 11.24 18.68
CA ALA A 20 1.14 12.60 19.12
C ALA A 20 0.66 13.48 17.95
N ALA A 21 1.40 13.52 16.84
CA ALA A 21 1.03 14.31 15.67
C ALA A 21 -0.32 13.87 15.06
N ARG A 22 -0.62 12.58 15.08
CA ARG A 22 -1.90 12.06 14.57
C ARG A 22 -3.06 12.34 15.52
N LYS A 23 -2.82 12.28 16.83
CA LYS A 23 -3.80 12.62 17.89
C LYS A 23 -4.19 14.08 17.77
N GLU A 24 -3.21 14.98 17.73
CA GLU A 24 -3.38 16.41 17.57
C GLU A 24 -4.22 16.74 16.33
N SER A 25 -3.83 16.24 15.16
CA SER A 25 -4.56 16.50 13.92
C SER A 25 -6.02 16.03 13.94
N LEU A 26 -6.33 14.91 14.61
CA LEU A 26 -7.70 14.41 14.74
C LEU A 26 -8.53 15.24 15.72
N LEU A 27 -7.94 15.65 16.85
CA LEU A 27 -8.58 16.51 17.84
C LEU A 27 -8.84 17.91 17.27
N GLU A 28 -7.90 18.48 16.54
CA GLU A 28 -8.08 19.77 15.83
C GLU A 28 -9.26 19.70 14.85
N GLN A 29 -9.35 18.63 14.06
CA GLN A 29 -10.46 18.45 13.11
C GLN A 29 -11.82 18.32 13.81
N LEU A 30 -11.86 17.66 14.98
CA LEU A 30 -13.08 17.59 15.78
C LEU A 30 -13.43 18.97 16.36
N ALA A 31 -12.47 19.68 16.94
CA ALA A 31 -12.65 21.01 17.51
C ALA A 31 -13.16 22.01 16.45
N ASP A 32 -12.60 21.96 15.24
CA ASP A 32 -13.02 22.77 14.10
C ASP A 32 -14.46 22.42 13.67
N SER A 33 -14.86 21.14 13.69
CA SER A 33 -16.25 20.72 13.44
C SER A 33 -17.21 21.17 14.55
N CYS A 34 -16.79 21.12 15.82
CA CYS A 34 -17.53 21.69 16.94
C CYS A 34 -17.74 23.20 16.75
N ALA A 35 -16.69 23.95 16.42
CA ALA A 35 -16.74 25.40 16.27
C ALA A 35 -17.73 25.87 15.18
N ARG A 36 -17.93 25.06 14.13
CA ARG A 36 -18.87 25.40 13.03
C ARG A 36 -20.33 25.08 13.30
N HIS A 37 -20.60 24.16 14.22
CA HIS A 37 -21.93 23.58 14.37
C HIS A 37 -22.49 23.70 15.79
N ALA A 38 -21.68 24.08 16.78
CA ALA A 38 -22.14 24.34 18.13
C ALA A 38 -23.02 25.60 18.18
N ALA A 39 -24.16 25.52 18.86
CA ALA A 39 -24.96 26.70 19.16
C ALA A 39 -24.32 27.51 20.31
N ALA A 40 -24.73 28.78 20.45
CA ALA A 40 -24.34 29.59 21.59
C ALA A 40 -24.83 28.93 22.89
N GLY A 41 -23.90 28.48 23.74
CA GLY A 41 -24.19 27.77 25.00
C GLY A 41 -23.81 26.29 25.03
N ASP A 42 -23.45 25.67 23.89
CA ASP A 42 -23.13 24.23 23.79
C ASP A 42 -21.71 23.84 24.26
N GLY A 43 -20.99 24.74 24.94
CA GLY A 43 -19.60 24.52 25.34
C GLY A 43 -19.38 23.26 26.18
N GLN A 44 -20.36 22.87 27.00
CA GLN A 44 -20.28 21.64 27.79
C GLN A 44 -20.54 20.38 26.94
N ALA A 45 -21.39 20.46 25.93
CA ALA A 45 -21.68 19.33 25.03
C ALA A 45 -20.49 19.05 24.08
N THR A 46 -19.83 20.10 23.59
CA THR A 46 -18.62 19.97 22.76
C THR A 46 -17.44 19.44 23.56
N ALA A 47 -17.25 19.87 24.81
CA ALA A 47 -16.23 19.33 25.71
C ALA A 47 -16.44 17.82 25.96
N ARG A 48 -17.68 17.40 26.28
CA ARG A 48 -18.01 15.97 26.45
C ARG A 48 -17.74 15.15 25.18
N LEU A 49 -17.96 15.73 24.00
CA LEU A 49 -17.69 15.05 22.73
C LEU A 49 -16.17 14.90 22.48
N ALA A 50 -15.38 15.90 22.87
CA ALA A 50 -13.92 15.85 22.80
C ALA A 50 -13.37 14.78 23.76
N ASP A 51 -13.80 14.78 25.03
CA ASP A 51 -13.39 13.79 26.04
C ASP A 51 -13.72 12.36 25.58
N ARG A 52 -14.94 12.18 25.03
CA ARG A 52 -15.39 10.91 24.44
C ARG A 52 -14.46 10.45 23.32
N PHE A 53 -14.13 11.34 22.40
CA PHE A 53 -13.28 11.01 21.26
C PHE A 53 -11.84 10.73 21.71
N GLU A 54 -11.34 11.49 22.69
CA GLU A 54 -10.03 11.31 23.29
C GLU A 54 -9.87 9.91 23.91
N ALA A 55 -10.87 9.42 24.63
CA ALA A 55 -10.86 8.06 25.17
C ALA A 55 -10.73 6.99 24.07
N VAL A 56 -11.37 7.18 22.92
CA VAL A 56 -11.34 6.23 21.80
C VAL A 56 -9.99 6.26 21.08
N ILE A 57 -9.47 7.46 20.79
CA ILE A 57 -8.17 7.58 20.12
C ILE A 57 -7.05 7.09 21.03
N ASP A 58 -7.08 7.35 22.34
CA ASP A 58 -6.06 6.82 23.26
C ASP A 58 -6.04 5.28 23.30
N HIS A 59 -7.20 4.65 23.07
CA HIS A 59 -7.30 3.21 23.00
C HIS A 59 -6.79 2.60 21.67
N PHE A 60 -7.21 3.14 20.53
CA PHE A 60 -6.94 2.55 19.21
C PHE A 60 -5.69 3.13 18.51
N LEU A 61 -5.43 4.43 18.69
CA LEU A 61 -4.46 5.16 17.89
C LEU A 61 -3.02 4.66 18.05
N PRO A 62 -2.51 4.37 19.26
CA PRO A 62 -1.14 3.86 19.41
C PRO A 62 -0.90 2.58 18.62
N ARG A 63 -1.84 1.65 18.69
CA ARG A 63 -1.76 0.38 17.98
C ARG A 63 -1.92 0.58 16.48
N TYR A 64 -2.88 1.40 16.04
CA TYR A 64 -3.05 1.77 14.63
C TYR A 64 -1.77 2.31 14.02
N VAL A 65 -1.13 3.30 14.66
CA VAL A 65 0.09 3.92 14.14
C VAL A 65 1.23 2.90 14.06
N GLN A 66 1.38 2.06 15.09
CA GLN A 66 2.40 1.01 15.11
C GLN A 66 2.25 0.03 13.93
N VAL A 67 1.02 -0.45 13.67
CA VAL A 67 0.78 -1.40 12.58
C VAL A 67 0.87 -0.73 11.20
N ASP A 68 0.46 0.53 11.04
CA ASP A 68 0.60 1.27 9.77
C ASP A 68 2.08 1.53 9.42
N LEU A 69 2.90 1.91 10.42
CA LEU A 69 4.34 2.07 10.22
C LEU A 69 5.01 0.75 9.85
N SER A 70 4.63 -0.35 10.51
CA SER A 70 5.11 -1.70 10.20
C SER A 70 4.71 -2.13 8.78
N ALA A 71 3.46 -1.86 8.37
CA ALA A 71 2.98 -2.14 7.02
C ALA A 71 3.81 -1.40 5.96
N ARG A 72 4.11 -0.11 6.16
CA ARG A 72 4.96 0.68 5.25
C ARG A 72 6.38 0.14 5.18
N HIS A 73 6.93 -0.28 6.32
CA HIS A 73 8.27 -0.84 6.41
C HIS A 73 8.42 -2.12 5.58
N TYR A 74 7.49 -3.08 5.76
CA TYR A 74 7.48 -4.32 4.97
C TYR A 74 7.18 -4.07 3.50
N GLN A 75 6.29 -3.12 3.18
CA GLN A 75 6.01 -2.72 1.80
C GLN A 75 7.29 -2.21 1.09
N ILE A 76 8.07 -1.35 1.75
CA ILE A 76 9.29 -0.80 1.17
C ILE A 76 10.32 -1.91 0.93
N ARG A 77 10.50 -2.82 1.91
CA ARG A 77 11.42 -3.95 1.74
C ARG A 77 11.02 -4.86 0.60
N TYR A 78 9.75 -5.27 0.55
CA TYR A 78 9.23 -6.10 -0.52
C TYR A 78 9.44 -5.43 -1.89
N ARG A 79 9.08 -4.15 -2.03
CA ARG A 79 9.26 -3.42 -3.29
C ARG A 79 10.72 -3.32 -3.71
N ARG A 80 11.62 -2.99 -2.78
CA ARG A 80 13.07 -2.89 -3.07
C ARG A 80 13.65 -4.24 -3.45
N ALA A 81 13.27 -5.30 -2.75
CA ALA A 81 13.70 -6.67 -3.05
C ALA A 81 13.27 -7.10 -4.45
N SER A 82 11.99 -6.93 -4.80
CA SER A 82 11.49 -7.29 -6.12
C SER A 82 12.19 -6.51 -7.24
N VAL A 83 12.37 -5.19 -7.08
CA VAL A 83 13.13 -4.38 -8.06
C VAL A 83 14.59 -4.86 -8.15
N ALA A 84 15.24 -5.14 -7.03
CA ALA A 84 16.61 -5.64 -7.02
C ALA A 84 16.74 -6.98 -7.76
N VAL A 85 15.80 -7.91 -7.59
CA VAL A 85 15.81 -9.19 -8.32
C VAL A 85 15.75 -8.97 -9.84
N PHE A 86 14.84 -8.12 -10.33
CA PHE A 86 14.76 -7.83 -11.76
C PHE A 86 16.02 -7.12 -12.28
N SER A 87 16.56 -6.16 -11.53
CA SER A 87 17.79 -5.46 -11.91
C SER A 87 19.01 -6.38 -11.91
N LEU A 88 19.15 -7.26 -10.91
CA LEU A 88 20.25 -8.23 -10.83
C LEU A 88 20.15 -9.27 -11.95
N ALA A 89 18.95 -9.70 -12.33
CA ALA A 89 18.75 -10.63 -13.43
C ALA A 89 19.21 -10.02 -14.77
N ALA A 90 18.81 -8.77 -15.06
CA ALA A 90 19.31 -8.07 -16.25
C ALA A 90 20.82 -7.83 -16.18
N LEU A 91 21.35 -7.45 -15.02
CA LEU A 91 22.78 -7.24 -14.82
C LEU A 91 23.59 -8.51 -15.07
N ALA A 92 23.12 -9.67 -14.60
CA ALA A 92 23.76 -10.96 -14.84
C ALA A 92 23.90 -11.24 -16.35
N VAL A 93 22.82 -11.06 -17.12
CA VAL A 93 22.84 -11.23 -18.58
C VAL A 93 23.79 -10.24 -19.26
N ILE A 94 23.80 -8.98 -18.84
CA ILE A 94 24.68 -7.95 -19.40
C ILE A 94 26.15 -8.27 -19.11
N VAL A 95 26.47 -8.68 -17.89
CA VAL A 95 27.84 -9.04 -17.49
C VAL A 95 28.32 -10.27 -18.26
N ALA A 96 27.51 -11.32 -18.33
CA ALA A 96 27.84 -12.54 -19.05
C ALA A 96 28.06 -12.28 -20.55
N SER A 97 27.18 -11.50 -21.18
CA SER A 97 27.32 -11.15 -22.61
C SER A 97 28.52 -10.24 -22.88
N ALA A 98 28.78 -9.24 -22.03
CA ALA A 98 29.96 -8.39 -22.15
C ALA A 98 31.26 -9.21 -22.01
N GLN A 99 31.31 -10.12 -21.05
CA GLN A 99 32.47 -10.99 -20.81
C GLN A 99 32.77 -11.86 -22.03
N TYR A 100 31.75 -12.50 -22.59
CA TYR A 100 31.89 -13.36 -23.76
C TYR A 100 32.29 -12.58 -25.02
N ILE A 101 31.61 -11.46 -25.31
CA ILE A 101 31.75 -10.72 -26.57
C ILE A 101 33.05 -9.92 -26.64
N PHE A 102 33.43 -9.26 -25.55
CA PHE A 102 34.62 -8.40 -25.51
C PHE A 102 35.86 -9.13 -24.97
N GLY A 103 35.76 -10.43 -24.68
CA GLY A 103 36.87 -11.21 -24.14
C GLY A 103 37.37 -10.70 -22.79
N LEU A 104 36.46 -10.23 -21.93
CA LEU A 104 36.84 -9.71 -20.61
C LEU A 104 37.39 -10.84 -19.72
N PRO A 105 38.22 -10.51 -18.71
CA PRO A 105 38.80 -11.51 -17.82
C PRO A 105 37.76 -12.42 -17.16
N HIS A 106 38.11 -13.68 -16.91
CA HIS A 106 37.25 -14.65 -16.22
C HIS A 106 36.76 -14.19 -14.84
N ALA A 107 37.40 -13.19 -14.22
CA ALA A 107 36.91 -12.56 -12.99
C ALA A 107 35.48 -11.99 -13.14
N PHE A 108 35.03 -11.63 -14.35
CA PHE A 108 33.65 -11.19 -14.60
C PHE A 108 32.61 -12.31 -14.42
N VAL A 109 33.00 -13.59 -14.56
CA VAL A 109 32.12 -14.72 -14.22
C VAL A 109 31.77 -14.71 -12.74
N ALA A 110 32.68 -14.26 -11.87
CA ALA A 110 32.39 -14.12 -10.45
C ALA A 110 31.29 -13.08 -10.18
N ALA A 111 31.18 -12.02 -11.01
CA ALA A 111 30.13 -11.02 -10.89
C ALA A 111 28.75 -11.57 -11.31
N GLU A 112 28.69 -12.43 -12.33
CA GLU A 112 27.46 -13.15 -12.69
C GLU A 112 27.02 -14.09 -11.56
N VAL A 113 27.93 -14.92 -11.05
CA VAL A 113 27.66 -15.83 -9.93
C VAL A 113 27.21 -15.05 -8.69
N ALA A 114 27.84 -13.92 -8.40
CA ALA A 114 27.44 -13.05 -7.29
C ALA A 114 26.03 -12.46 -7.49
N ALA A 115 25.64 -12.10 -8.71
CA ALA A 115 24.30 -11.60 -9.01
C ALA A 115 23.24 -12.69 -8.77
N ILE A 116 23.48 -13.92 -9.25
CA ILE A 116 22.58 -15.06 -9.05
C ILE A 116 22.50 -15.42 -7.55
N ALA A 117 23.63 -15.51 -6.86
CA ALA A 117 23.66 -15.78 -5.42
C ALA A 117 22.90 -14.70 -4.63
N SER A 118 23.00 -13.44 -5.04
CA SER A 118 22.25 -12.33 -4.44
C SER A 118 20.74 -12.46 -4.66
N ILE A 119 20.30 -12.88 -5.85
CA ILE A 119 18.88 -13.16 -6.13
C ILE A 119 18.36 -14.27 -5.21
N LEU A 120 19.08 -15.38 -5.10
CA LEU A 120 18.71 -16.50 -4.23
C LEU A 120 18.65 -16.09 -2.76
N LEU A 121 19.63 -15.30 -2.31
CA LEU A 121 19.64 -14.74 -0.95
C LEU A 121 18.43 -13.84 -0.70
N ILE A 122 18.09 -12.95 -1.65
CA ILE A 122 16.92 -12.07 -1.53
C ILE A 122 15.63 -12.90 -1.41
N PHE A 123 15.46 -13.96 -2.21
CA PHE A 123 14.31 -14.85 -2.10
C PHE A 123 14.28 -15.57 -0.75
N HIS A 124 15.41 -16.13 -0.32
CA HIS A 124 15.51 -16.83 0.96
C HIS A 124 15.15 -15.92 2.14
N LEU A 125 15.72 -14.70 2.19
CA LEU A 125 15.41 -13.72 3.23
C LEU A 125 13.97 -13.23 3.13
N GLY A 126 13.47 -12.96 1.92
CA GLY A 126 12.10 -12.51 1.69
C GLY A 126 11.05 -13.50 2.18
N ASN A 127 11.28 -14.79 1.92
CA ASN A 127 10.42 -15.89 2.39
C ASN A 127 10.58 -16.11 3.89
N ARG A 128 11.82 -16.19 4.40
CA ARG A 128 12.06 -16.43 5.83
C ARG A 128 11.51 -15.33 6.73
N PHE A 129 11.56 -14.07 6.27
CA PHE A 129 10.98 -12.94 7.00
C PHE A 129 9.57 -12.59 6.56
N GLY A 130 8.98 -13.32 5.61
CA GLY A 130 7.60 -13.13 5.14
C GLY A 130 7.25 -11.70 4.77
N TRP A 131 8.13 -10.96 4.09
CA TRP A 131 7.93 -9.50 3.89
C TRP A 131 6.60 -9.17 3.21
N HIS A 132 6.20 -9.96 2.22
CA HIS A 132 4.92 -9.75 1.52
C HIS A 132 3.73 -10.03 2.45
N ARG A 133 3.70 -11.20 3.10
CA ARG A 133 2.65 -11.60 4.03
C ARG A 133 2.49 -10.59 5.16
N ASN A 134 3.59 -10.20 5.79
CA ASN A 134 3.60 -9.24 6.89
C ASN A 134 3.14 -7.85 6.45
N TRP A 135 3.47 -7.43 5.23
CA TRP A 135 2.93 -6.19 4.67
C TRP A 135 1.40 -6.26 4.56
N VAL A 136 0.86 -7.33 3.96
CA VAL A 136 -0.59 -7.49 3.76
C VAL A 136 -1.34 -7.57 5.10
N ASP A 137 -0.85 -8.40 6.03
CA ASP A 137 -1.43 -8.56 7.37
C ASP A 137 -1.44 -7.23 8.15
N CYS A 138 -0.29 -6.54 8.22
CA CYS A 138 -0.20 -5.27 8.93
C CYS A 138 -1.10 -4.19 8.29
N ARG A 139 -1.21 -4.19 6.95
CA ARG A 139 -2.07 -3.24 6.23
C ARG A 139 -3.55 -3.49 6.52
N PHE A 140 -3.96 -4.75 6.54
CA PHE A 140 -5.31 -5.16 6.88
C PHE A 140 -5.66 -4.78 8.33
N LEU A 141 -4.78 -5.08 9.28
CA LEU A 141 -4.97 -4.70 10.69
C LEU A 141 -4.99 -3.18 10.87
N ALA A 142 -4.12 -2.44 10.18
CA ALA A 142 -4.11 -0.97 10.21
C ALA A 142 -5.44 -0.40 9.76
N GLU A 143 -6.00 -0.89 8.65
CA GLU A 143 -7.28 -0.38 8.14
C GLU A 143 -8.44 -0.69 9.10
N ARG A 144 -8.44 -1.88 9.70
CA ARG A 144 -9.42 -2.25 10.75
C ARG A 144 -9.32 -1.34 11.97
N MET A 145 -8.12 -1.14 12.51
CA MET A 145 -7.91 -0.24 13.66
C MET A 145 -8.34 1.20 13.33
N ARG A 146 -8.07 1.65 12.10
CA ARG A 146 -8.48 2.97 11.60
C ARG A 146 -10.00 3.12 11.54
N CYS A 147 -10.73 2.12 11.04
CA CYS A 147 -12.19 2.12 11.03
C CYS A 147 -12.73 2.03 12.47
N GLY A 148 -12.13 1.19 13.31
CA GLY A 148 -12.49 1.03 14.71
C GLY A 148 -12.52 2.32 15.52
N ILE A 149 -11.62 3.28 15.23
CA ILE A 149 -11.67 4.63 15.84
C ILE A 149 -13.01 5.33 15.57
N PHE A 150 -13.47 5.31 14.32
CA PHE A 150 -14.70 6.03 13.93
C PHE A 150 -15.96 5.27 14.35
N VAL A 151 -15.96 3.95 14.23
CA VAL A 151 -17.07 3.10 14.67
C VAL A 151 -17.23 3.20 16.19
N ALA A 152 -16.16 3.00 16.96
CA ALA A 152 -16.22 3.08 18.43
C ALA A 152 -16.57 4.48 18.94
N PHE A 153 -16.16 5.54 18.21
CA PHE A 153 -16.57 6.89 18.56
C PHE A 153 -18.09 7.09 18.46
N LEU A 154 -18.73 6.47 17.47
CA LEU A 154 -20.18 6.52 17.35
C LEU A 154 -20.87 5.52 18.29
N SER A 155 -20.37 4.29 18.43
CA SER A 155 -21.04 3.23 19.20
C SER A 155 -21.37 3.66 20.64
N GLY A 156 -22.66 3.73 20.96
CA GLY A 156 -23.17 3.86 22.33
C GLY A 156 -23.42 2.50 23.00
N LYS A 157 -23.84 2.52 24.27
CA LYS A 157 -24.24 1.34 25.09
C LYS A 157 -25.43 0.52 24.55
N SER A 158 -25.88 0.73 23.31
CA SER A 158 -27.01 -0.02 22.74
C SER A 158 -26.54 -1.36 22.18
N ASP A 159 -26.97 -2.45 22.82
CA ASP A 159 -26.69 -3.84 22.41
C ASP A 159 -27.13 -4.15 20.97
N ALA A 160 -28.10 -3.39 20.42
CA ALA A 160 -28.59 -3.55 19.05
C ALA A 160 -27.57 -3.20 17.95
N HIS A 161 -26.40 -2.66 18.29
CA HIS A 161 -25.31 -2.36 17.33
C HIS A 161 -24.06 -3.22 17.57
N GLU A 162 -24.08 -4.15 18.54
CA GLU A 162 -23.04 -5.18 18.64
C GLU A 162 -23.08 -6.15 17.45
N GLU A 163 -24.25 -6.27 16.80
CA GLU A 163 -24.48 -6.97 15.53
C GLU A 163 -24.16 -6.10 14.29
N LEU A 164 -23.21 -5.18 14.38
CA LEU A 164 -22.51 -4.75 13.17
C LEU A 164 -21.86 -6.00 12.60
N HIS A 165 -22.56 -6.70 11.67
CA HIS A 165 -22.22 -8.00 11.08
C HIS A 165 -20.78 -8.03 10.60
N TRP A 166 -19.85 -8.23 11.54
CA TRP A 166 -18.44 -8.46 11.29
C TRP A 166 -18.42 -9.48 10.19
N SER A 167 -17.75 -9.19 9.09
CA SER A 167 -17.88 -9.98 7.88
C SER A 167 -17.54 -11.45 8.17
N ASP A 168 -18.57 -12.26 8.47
CA ASP A 168 -18.54 -13.73 8.61
C ASP A 168 -18.07 -14.41 7.31
N ARG A 169 -17.77 -13.61 6.28
CA ARG A 169 -17.32 -14.03 4.96
C ARG A 169 -15.79 -14.03 4.78
N LEU A 170 -15.01 -13.74 5.82
CA LEU A 170 -13.55 -13.60 5.71
C LEU A 170 -12.82 -14.22 6.91
N VAL A 171 -13.03 -15.50 7.18
CA VAL A 171 -12.29 -16.19 8.24
C VAL A 171 -11.52 -17.39 7.66
N GLU A 172 -10.32 -17.10 7.17
CA GLU A 172 -9.17 -17.85 7.65
C GLU A 172 -8.74 -17.20 8.97
N GLU A 173 -8.43 -18.01 9.98
CA GLU A 173 -7.96 -17.59 11.31
C GLU A 173 -6.66 -16.78 11.22
N SER A 174 -6.77 -15.48 10.93
CA SER A 174 -5.64 -14.56 10.93
C SER A 174 -5.47 -13.94 12.31
N TRP A 175 -4.23 -13.92 12.81
CA TRP A 175 -3.85 -13.23 14.05
C TRP A 175 -4.29 -11.75 14.08
N CYS A 176 -4.47 -11.12 12.91
CA CYS A 176 -5.02 -9.77 12.78
C CYS A 176 -6.47 -9.67 13.27
N LEU A 177 -7.28 -10.70 13.02
CA LEU A 177 -8.67 -10.75 13.47
C LEU A 177 -8.72 -10.89 14.99
N GLU A 178 -7.95 -11.81 15.56
CA GLU A 178 -7.84 -12.01 17.01
C GLU A 178 -7.38 -10.75 17.74
N GLU A 179 -6.32 -10.11 17.24
CA GLU A 179 -5.74 -8.90 17.83
C GLU A 179 -6.73 -7.74 17.82
N PHE A 180 -7.39 -7.51 16.69
CA PHE A 180 -8.43 -6.49 16.60
C PHE A 180 -9.61 -6.84 17.50
N GLY A 181 -10.09 -8.09 17.51
CA GLY A 181 -11.20 -8.53 18.34
C GLY A 181 -10.92 -8.33 19.83
N ARG A 182 -9.72 -8.69 20.30
CA ARG A 182 -9.28 -8.42 21.68
C ARG A 182 -9.31 -6.92 21.99
N ARG A 183 -8.76 -6.09 21.11
CA ARG A 183 -8.73 -4.63 21.30
C ARG A 183 -10.14 -4.06 21.27
N TRP A 184 -11.00 -4.55 20.40
CA TRP A 184 -12.40 -4.16 20.29
C TRP A 184 -13.19 -4.46 21.56
N LEU A 185 -13.02 -5.66 22.13
CA LEU A 185 -13.67 -6.04 23.39
C LEU A 185 -13.21 -5.20 24.59
N GLN A 186 -11.97 -4.70 24.55
CA GLN A 186 -11.38 -3.85 25.60
C GLN A 186 -11.63 -2.34 25.39
N ARG A 187 -12.42 -1.95 24.38
CA ARG A 187 -12.66 -0.55 24.07
C ARG A 187 -13.42 0.18 25.19
N PRO A 188 -13.24 1.49 25.35
CA PRO A 188 -14.08 2.29 26.23
C PRO A 188 -15.56 2.14 25.83
N ARG A 189 -16.43 1.84 26.81
CA ARG A 189 -17.88 1.78 26.61
C ARG A 189 -18.47 3.18 26.77
N LEU A 190 -18.76 3.81 25.64
CA LEU A 190 -19.29 5.16 25.59
C LEU A 190 -20.82 5.14 25.62
N GLU A 191 -21.44 6.19 26.15
CA GLU A 191 -22.89 6.37 26.07
C GLU A 191 -23.33 6.66 24.63
N SER A 192 -24.62 6.63 24.31
CA SER A 192 -25.05 7.04 22.98
C SER A 192 -24.81 8.54 22.79
N ALA A 193 -24.34 8.95 21.61
CA ALA A 193 -24.19 10.37 21.30
C ALA A 193 -25.57 11.06 21.32
N PRO A 194 -25.69 12.29 21.83
CA PRO A 194 -26.96 13.01 21.81
C PRO A 194 -27.34 13.39 20.36
N PRO A 195 -28.64 13.42 19.99
CA PRO A 195 -29.09 13.82 18.66
C PRO A 195 -28.55 15.19 18.21
N ALA A 196 -28.38 16.12 19.14
CA ALA A 196 -27.81 17.44 18.89
C ALA A 196 -26.36 17.40 18.35
N ALA A 197 -25.61 16.31 18.59
CA ALA A 197 -24.25 16.15 18.08
C ALA A 197 -24.19 15.75 16.61
N LEU A 198 -25.32 15.39 15.98
CA LEU A 198 -25.36 14.89 14.61
C LEU A 198 -24.65 15.81 13.59
N PRO A 199 -24.88 17.14 13.55
CA PRO A 199 -24.21 18.00 12.59
C PRO A 199 -22.68 17.99 12.76
N ILE A 200 -22.20 17.97 14.00
CA ILE A 200 -20.77 17.91 14.34
C ILE A 200 -20.19 16.56 13.89
N LEU A 201 -20.82 15.45 14.26
CA LEU A 201 -20.36 14.10 13.94
C LEU A 201 -20.32 13.85 12.43
N ARG A 202 -21.41 14.21 11.72
CA ARG A 202 -21.51 14.09 10.26
C ARG A 202 -20.40 14.87 9.56
N ASP A 203 -20.17 16.10 9.99
CA ASP A 203 -19.14 16.95 9.41
C ASP A 203 -17.72 16.48 9.73
N PHE A 204 -17.48 16.02 10.96
CA PHE A 204 -16.22 15.41 11.37
C PHE A 204 -15.91 14.18 10.53
N MET A 205 -16.82 13.19 10.47
CA MET A 205 -16.66 11.96 9.68
C MET A 205 -16.37 12.24 8.21
N ARG A 206 -17.06 13.22 7.63
CA ARG A 206 -16.84 13.65 6.25
C ARG A 206 -15.41 14.11 6.02
N ARG A 207 -14.84 14.91 6.92
CA ARG A 207 -13.49 15.48 6.77
C ARG A 207 -12.39 14.52 7.15
N SER A 208 -12.48 13.98 8.37
CA SER A 208 -11.40 13.23 9.00
C SER A 208 -11.27 11.82 8.44
N TRP A 209 -12.39 11.26 7.95
CA TRP A 209 -12.41 9.93 7.36
C TRP A 209 -12.59 9.96 5.84
N LEU A 210 -13.75 10.37 5.32
CA LEU A 210 -14.08 10.20 3.89
C LEU A 210 -13.17 11.03 2.97
N ASN A 211 -12.99 12.33 3.26
CA ASN A 211 -12.14 13.19 2.45
C ASN A 211 -10.68 12.76 2.52
N GLY A 212 -10.18 12.42 3.72
CA GLY A 212 -8.84 11.90 3.90
C GLY A 212 -8.56 10.64 3.07
N GLN A 213 -9.52 9.70 3.04
CA GLN A 213 -9.42 8.48 2.22
C GLN A 213 -9.50 8.77 0.73
N ARG A 214 -10.40 9.67 0.32
CA ARG A 214 -10.54 10.06 -1.08
C ARG A 214 -9.24 10.67 -1.61
N ASP A 215 -8.65 11.59 -0.85
CA ASP A 215 -7.42 12.27 -1.25
C ASP A 215 -6.24 11.30 -1.29
N PHE A 216 -6.18 10.33 -0.36
CA PHE A 216 -5.21 9.23 -0.41
C PHE A 216 -5.35 8.43 -1.71
N HIS A 217 -6.55 7.97 -2.06
CA HIS A 217 -6.77 7.18 -3.27
C HIS A 217 -6.56 7.97 -4.56
N MET A 218 -6.87 9.27 -4.59
CA MET A 218 -6.56 10.15 -5.72
C MET A 218 -5.03 10.24 -5.93
N ARG A 219 -4.25 10.46 -4.87
CA ARG A 219 -2.78 10.45 -4.95
C ARG A 219 -2.23 9.08 -5.35
N LYS A 220 -2.78 7.99 -4.80
CA LYS A 220 -2.40 6.60 -5.12
C LYS A 220 -2.66 6.29 -6.60
N GLN A 221 -3.80 6.70 -7.14
CA GLN A 221 -4.15 6.58 -8.54
C GLN A 221 -3.15 7.34 -9.43
N ALA A 222 -2.91 8.63 -9.15
CA ALA A 222 -2.00 9.45 -9.95
C ALA A 222 -0.59 8.86 -9.99
N ARG A 223 -0.01 8.53 -8.82
CA ARG A 223 1.32 7.91 -8.73
C ARG A 223 1.38 6.56 -9.45
N GLY A 224 0.35 5.72 -9.30
CA GLY A 224 0.28 4.43 -9.97
C GLY A 224 0.22 4.57 -11.50
N MET A 225 -0.55 5.54 -12.00
CA MET A 225 -0.61 5.81 -13.44
C MET A 225 0.70 6.37 -13.99
N CYS A 226 1.32 7.33 -13.29
CA CYS A 226 2.63 7.85 -13.68
C CYS A 226 3.70 6.74 -13.73
N ALA A 227 3.73 5.86 -12.72
CA ALA A 227 4.64 4.71 -12.69
C ALA A 227 4.34 3.70 -13.81
N HIS A 228 3.06 3.45 -14.12
CA HIS A 228 2.68 2.61 -15.25
C HIS A 228 3.22 3.17 -16.57
N LEU A 229 2.97 4.45 -16.83
CA LEU A 229 3.39 5.11 -18.06
C LEU A 229 4.91 5.15 -18.20
N SER A 230 5.63 5.52 -17.14
CA SER A 230 7.10 5.62 -17.19
C SER A 230 7.77 4.26 -17.41
N VAL A 231 7.35 3.23 -16.67
CA VAL A 231 7.93 1.88 -16.80
C VAL A 231 7.53 1.24 -18.13
N SER A 232 6.30 1.47 -18.61
CA SER A 232 5.85 0.98 -19.92
C SER A 232 6.68 1.61 -21.04
N ALA A 233 6.80 2.94 -21.05
CA ALA A 233 7.59 3.67 -22.03
C ALA A 233 9.05 3.24 -22.02
N ALA A 234 9.66 3.07 -20.85
CA ALA A 234 11.04 2.58 -20.73
C ALA A 234 11.20 1.18 -21.35
N SER A 235 10.31 0.23 -21.01
CA SER A 235 10.37 -1.13 -21.57
C SER A 235 10.16 -1.14 -23.08
N GLU A 236 9.18 -0.39 -23.60
CA GLU A 236 8.86 -0.31 -25.03
C GLU A 236 9.99 0.34 -25.82
N THR A 237 10.58 1.42 -25.29
CA THR A 237 11.72 2.10 -25.91
C THR A 237 12.91 1.15 -26.03
N LEU A 238 13.22 0.36 -25.01
CA LEU A 238 14.31 -0.62 -25.04
C LEU A 238 14.08 -1.71 -26.11
N PHE A 239 12.84 -2.18 -26.29
CA PHE A 239 12.51 -3.12 -27.35
C PHE A 239 12.60 -2.52 -28.74
N TRP A 240 12.15 -1.28 -28.94
CA TRP A 240 12.33 -0.57 -30.21
C TRP A 240 13.81 -0.35 -30.53
N LEU A 241 14.62 0.05 -29.56
CA LEU A 241 16.06 0.16 -29.73
C LEU A 241 16.68 -1.18 -30.09
N THR A 242 16.29 -2.26 -29.41
CA THR A 242 16.74 -3.63 -29.74
C THR A 242 16.43 -3.99 -31.20
N PHE A 243 15.21 -3.70 -31.65
CA PHE A 243 14.78 -3.96 -33.03
C PHE A 243 15.62 -3.17 -34.05
N VAL A 244 15.85 -1.88 -33.80
CA VAL A 244 16.70 -1.04 -34.65
C VAL A 244 18.14 -1.56 -34.66
N THR A 245 18.71 -1.89 -33.50
CA THR A 245 20.07 -2.46 -33.40
C THR A 245 20.15 -3.79 -34.16
N ALA A 246 19.14 -4.65 -34.09
CA ALA A 246 19.10 -5.90 -34.83
C ALA A 246 19.07 -5.69 -36.35
N ILE A 247 18.33 -4.70 -36.84
CA ILE A 247 18.35 -4.31 -38.27
C ILE A 247 19.75 -3.84 -38.66
N LEU A 248 20.35 -2.94 -37.87
CA LEU A 248 21.71 -2.44 -38.15
C LEU A 248 22.73 -3.58 -38.14
N HIS A 249 22.58 -4.56 -37.25
CA HIS A 249 23.42 -5.75 -37.20
C HIS A 249 23.25 -6.68 -38.42
N LEU A 250 22.08 -6.68 -39.05
CA LEU A 250 21.81 -7.45 -40.26
C LEU A 250 22.41 -6.80 -41.53
N LEU A 251 22.60 -5.48 -41.53
CA LEU A 251 23.12 -4.77 -42.69
C LEU A 251 24.59 -5.13 -42.96
N PRO A 252 24.99 -5.32 -44.23
CA PRO A 252 26.39 -5.53 -44.57
C PRO A 252 27.28 -4.37 -44.07
N HIS A 253 28.41 -4.69 -43.44
CA HIS A 253 29.32 -3.67 -42.89
C HIS A 253 29.84 -2.68 -43.95
N GLY A 254 29.87 -3.04 -45.23
CA GLY A 254 30.19 -2.11 -46.32
C GLY A 254 29.19 -0.96 -46.47
N TRP A 255 27.92 -1.18 -46.11
CA TRP A 255 26.87 -0.16 -46.14
C TRP A 255 26.95 0.78 -44.93
N LEU A 256 27.23 0.23 -43.73
CA LEU A 256 27.53 1.02 -42.53
C LEU A 256 28.75 1.93 -42.74
N ARG A 257 29.77 1.42 -43.47
CA ARG A 257 30.96 2.17 -43.89
C ARG A 257 30.68 3.31 -44.83
N ALA A 258 29.79 3.09 -45.79
CA ALA A 258 29.38 4.14 -46.72
C ALA A 258 28.64 5.30 -46.01
N VAL A 259 28.00 5.04 -44.86
CA VAL A 259 27.26 6.05 -44.07
C VAL A 259 28.10 6.61 -42.90
N HIS A 260 29.40 6.27 -42.81
CA HIS A 260 30.35 6.78 -41.79
C HIS A 260 29.98 6.45 -40.33
N VAL A 261 29.37 5.28 -40.07
CA VAL A 261 28.88 4.91 -38.72
C VAL A 261 29.85 3.96 -37.96
N ASP A 262 31.01 3.60 -38.54
CA ASP A 262 31.75 2.40 -38.10
C ASP A 262 32.62 2.56 -36.86
N GLY A 263 32.91 3.79 -36.44
CA GLY A 263 33.87 4.03 -35.34
C GLY A 263 33.35 3.57 -33.97
N ALA A 264 32.03 3.59 -33.76
CA ALA A 264 31.40 3.31 -32.46
C ALA A 264 30.48 2.07 -32.45
N LEU A 265 29.97 1.65 -33.61
CA LEU A 265 29.06 0.51 -33.75
C LEU A 265 29.77 -0.69 -34.39
N SER A 266 30.80 -1.21 -33.71
CA SER A 266 31.42 -2.46 -34.13
C SER A 266 30.42 -3.62 -34.07
N ARG A 267 30.73 -4.72 -34.77
CA ARG A 267 29.87 -5.92 -34.77
C ARG A 267 29.65 -6.46 -33.36
N GLU A 268 30.71 -6.43 -32.54
CA GLU A 268 30.71 -6.82 -31.14
C GLU A 268 29.76 -5.93 -30.32
N VAL A 269 29.85 -4.61 -30.50
CA VAL A 269 28.95 -3.65 -29.83
C VAL A 269 27.50 -3.88 -30.23
N LEU A 270 27.21 -4.05 -31.53
CA LEU A 270 25.86 -4.33 -32.00
C LEU A 270 25.33 -5.67 -31.46
N THR A 271 26.15 -6.72 -31.45
CA THR A 271 25.79 -8.02 -30.87
C THR A 271 25.49 -7.90 -29.38
N PHE A 272 26.34 -7.18 -28.64
CA PHE A 272 26.15 -6.93 -27.22
C PHE A 272 24.87 -6.16 -26.94
N LEU A 273 24.59 -5.09 -27.70
CA LEU A 273 23.37 -4.29 -27.55
C LEU A 273 22.10 -5.10 -27.85
N VAL A 274 22.13 -5.98 -28.86
CA VAL A 274 21.00 -6.88 -29.17
C VAL A 274 20.69 -7.84 -28.02
N ILE A 275 21.65 -8.15 -27.13
CA ILE A 275 21.43 -8.98 -25.95
C ILE A 275 21.08 -8.14 -24.71
N ALA A 276 21.82 -7.05 -24.47
CA ALA A 276 21.70 -6.22 -23.28
C ALA A 276 20.40 -5.40 -23.23
N LEU A 277 20.00 -4.79 -24.35
CA LEU A 277 18.78 -3.96 -24.42
C LEU A 277 17.49 -4.74 -24.09
N PRO A 278 17.23 -5.94 -24.66
CA PRO A 278 16.02 -6.68 -24.32
C PRO A 278 16.08 -7.27 -22.92
N ALA A 279 17.26 -7.53 -22.35
CA ALA A 279 17.41 -7.94 -20.94
C ALA A 279 16.98 -6.82 -19.98
N LEU A 280 17.37 -5.57 -20.25
CA LEU A 280 16.86 -4.40 -19.52
C LEU A 280 15.36 -4.22 -19.75
N GLY A 281 14.90 -4.38 -21.00
CA GLY A 281 13.49 -4.29 -21.37
C GLY A 281 12.61 -5.29 -20.60
N THR A 282 13.08 -6.54 -20.46
CA THR A 282 12.41 -7.57 -19.67
C THR A 282 12.45 -7.28 -18.17
N ALA A 283 13.51 -6.69 -17.62
CA ALA A 283 13.52 -6.27 -16.22
C ALA A 283 12.45 -5.20 -15.93
N PHE A 284 12.34 -4.16 -16.77
CA PHE A 284 11.27 -3.16 -16.64
C PHE A 284 9.87 -3.78 -16.84
N ALA A 285 9.70 -4.67 -17.82
CA ALA A 285 8.45 -5.38 -18.03
C ALA A 285 8.07 -6.27 -16.84
N GLY A 286 9.06 -6.92 -16.21
CA GLY A 286 8.92 -7.70 -14.99
C GLY A 286 8.47 -6.84 -13.81
N VAL A 287 9.11 -5.70 -13.58
CA VAL A 287 8.69 -4.70 -12.57
C VAL A 287 7.25 -4.25 -12.82
N ARG A 288 6.90 -3.93 -14.07
CA ARG A 288 5.53 -3.52 -14.47
C ARG A 288 4.50 -4.61 -14.18
N GLY A 289 4.80 -5.85 -14.58
CA GLY A 289 3.92 -7.01 -14.37
C GLY A 289 3.76 -7.33 -12.88
N HIS A 290 4.85 -7.31 -12.12
CA HIS A 290 4.87 -7.66 -10.71
C HIS A 290 4.08 -6.68 -9.83
N PHE A 291 4.18 -5.37 -10.06
CA PHE A 291 3.46 -4.38 -9.25
C PHE A 291 2.06 -4.02 -9.77
N GLU A 292 1.70 -4.49 -10.97
CA GLU A 292 0.40 -4.25 -11.63
C GLU A 292 -0.08 -2.78 -11.51
N PHE A 293 0.81 -1.81 -11.72
CA PHE A 293 0.55 -0.39 -11.40
C PHE A 293 -0.77 0.16 -11.95
N LYS A 294 -1.10 -0.19 -13.20
CA LYS A 294 -2.36 0.21 -13.86
C LYS A 294 -3.58 -0.35 -13.13
N LYS A 295 -3.59 -1.64 -12.82
CA LYS A 295 -4.69 -2.31 -12.09
C LYS A 295 -4.91 -1.66 -10.73
N GLN A 296 -3.82 -1.32 -10.03
CA GLN A 296 -3.86 -0.65 -8.74
C GLN A 296 -4.39 0.79 -8.83
N ALA A 297 -4.00 1.53 -9.86
CA ALA A 297 -4.53 2.85 -10.13
C ALA A 297 -6.03 2.81 -10.46
N THR A 298 -6.46 1.86 -11.30
CA THR A 298 -7.88 1.68 -11.65
C THR A 298 -8.72 1.31 -10.43
N ARG A 299 -8.26 0.39 -9.58
CA ARG A 299 -8.93 0.06 -8.31
C ARG A 299 -9.07 1.30 -7.41
N SER A 300 -8.03 2.11 -7.30
CA SER A 300 -8.08 3.37 -6.55
C SER A 300 -9.07 4.37 -7.15
N ALA A 301 -9.18 4.45 -8.47
CA ALA A 301 -10.16 5.30 -9.16
C ALA A 301 -11.60 4.85 -8.88
N VAL A 302 -11.84 3.53 -8.84
CA VAL A 302 -13.14 2.95 -8.44
C VAL A 302 -13.47 3.35 -6.99
N MET A 303 -12.53 3.19 -6.06
CA MET A 303 -12.70 3.57 -4.65
C MET A 303 -13.06 5.06 -4.50
N VAL A 304 -12.39 5.96 -5.23
CA VAL A 304 -12.72 7.40 -5.22
C VAL A 304 -14.17 7.66 -5.62
N ARG A 305 -14.71 6.91 -6.60
CA ARG A 305 -16.11 7.05 -7.03
C ARG A 305 -17.08 6.61 -5.93
N HIS A 306 -16.81 5.48 -5.27
CA HIS A 306 -17.63 5.01 -4.15
C HIS A 306 -17.58 5.98 -2.97
N LEU A 307 -16.39 6.47 -2.61
CA LEU A 307 -16.22 7.49 -1.56
C LEU A 307 -16.98 8.78 -1.84
N ARG A 308 -16.98 9.26 -3.09
CA ARG A 308 -17.79 10.44 -3.48
C ARG A 308 -19.29 10.17 -3.42
N HIS A 309 -19.73 8.93 -3.64
CA HIS A 309 -21.13 8.55 -3.48
C HIS A 309 -21.53 8.52 -2.00
N LEU A 310 -20.71 7.89 -1.15
CA LEU A 310 -20.92 7.89 0.30
C LEU A 310 -20.90 9.29 0.90
N GLU A 311 -19.98 10.16 0.46
CA GLU A 311 -19.92 11.55 0.93
C GLU A 311 -21.22 12.32 0.61
N ARG A 312 -21.80 12.13 -0.58
CA ARG A 312 -23.06 12.77 -0.96
C ARG A 312 -24.22 12.27 -0.10
N ARG A 313 -24.29 10.96 0.15
CA ARG A 313 -25.31 10.35 1.01
C ARG A 313 -25.16 10.77 2.47
N LEU A 314 -23.93 10.82 2.98
CA LEU A 314 -23.63 11.27 4.34
C LEU A 314 -24.17 12.69 4.59
N ARG A 315 -24.12 13.59 3.60
CA ARG A 315 -24.68 14.95 3.73
C ARG A 315 -26.20 14.99 3.87
N ALA A 316 -26.90 14.00 3.33
CA ALA A 316 -28.36 13.91 3.37
C ALA A 316 -28.89 13.23 4.64
N VAL A 317 -28.02 12.63 5.46
CA VAL A 317 -28.39 12.02 6.74
C VAL A 317 -28.89 13.10 7.70
N ASP A 318 -30.06 12.86 8.28
CA ASP A 318 -30.82 13.74 9.17
C ASP A 318 -31.03 13.17 10.58
N ASP A 319 -30.65 11.92 10.82
CA ASP A 319 -30.68 11.27 12.14
C ASP A 319 -29.37 10.53 12.47
N LEU A 320 -29.26 10.04 13.72
CA LEU A 320 -28.09 9.29 14.16
C LEU A 320 -28.07 7.86 13.59
N GLU A 321 -29.22 7.23 13.40
CA GLU A 321 -29.34 5.88 12.86
C GLU A 321 -28.78 5.77 11.43
N GLY A 322 -29.17 6.70 10.56
CA GLY A 322 -28.63 6.86 9.23
C GLY A 322 -27.12 7.15 9.26
N LEU A 323 -26.61 7.88 10.25
CA LEU A 323 -25.18 8.11 10.40
C LEU A 323 -24.43 6.81 10.74
N TYR A 324 -24.98 5.98 11.63
CA TYR A 324 -24.43 4.66 11.94
C TYR A 324 -24.40 3.77 10.70
N HIS A 325 -25.50 3.71 9.95
CA HIS A 325 -25.56 2.95 8.71
C HIS A 325 -24.52 3.44 7.68
N MET A 326 -24.32 4.75 7.56
CA MET A 326 -23.30 5.31 6.67
C MET A 326 -21.87 4.96 7.11
N VAL A 327 -21.59 4.95 8.41
CA VAL A 327 -20.29 4.52 8.94
C VAL A 327 -20.05 3.04 8.71
N TRP A 328 -21.08 2.21 8.91
CA TRP A 328 -21.03 0.79 8.61
C TRP A 328 -20.72 0.52 7.13
N GLU A 329 -21.46 1.15 6.23
CA GLU A 329 -21.24 0.99 4.79
C GLU A 329 -19.85 1.48 4.37
N THR A 330 -19.35 2.55 5.00
CA THR A 330 -17.99 3.06 4.77
C THR A 330 -16.95 2.06 5.23
N GLU A 331 -17.10 1.48 6.42
CA GLU A 331 -16.21 0.44 6.93
C GLU A 331 -16.20 -0.78 5.98
N GLN A 332 -17.36 -1.30 5.58
CA GLN A 332 -17.46 -2.43 4.68
C GLN A 332 -16.74 -2.17 3.35
N LEU A 333 -16.91 -0.99 2.77
CA LEU A 333 -16.21 -0.58 1.55
C LEU A 333 -14.67 -0.59 1.74
N MET A 334 -14.18 -0.06 2.86
CA MET A 334 -12.74 0.01 3.16
C MET A 334 -12.12 -1.36 3.43
N LEU A 335 -12.87 -2.24 4.11
CA LEU A 335 -12.40 -3.59 4.44
C LEU A 335 -12.44 -4.52 3.24
N GLN A 336 -13.47 -4.46 2.38
CA GLN A 336 -13.55 -5.26 1.15
C GLN A 336 -12.36 -5.02 0.22
N GLU A 337 -11.86 -3.78 0.12
CA GLU A 337 -10.67 -3.48 -0.70
C GLU A 337 -9.43 -4.22 -0.22
N ASN A 338 -9.23 -4.34 1.10
CA ASN A 338 -8.05 -4.99 1.68
C ASN A 338 -8.23 -6.51 1.80
N ALA A 339 -9.44 -6.99 2.05
CA ALA A 339 -9.77 -8.41 2.14
C ALA A 339 -9.41 -9.19 0.86
N GLY A 340 -9.65 -8.59 -0.32
CA GLY A 340 -9.28 -9.22 -1.59
C GLY A 340 -7.77 -9.43 -1.79
N TRP A 341 -6.92 -8.77 -1.01
CA TRP A 341 -5.46 -9.01 -1.00
C TRP A 341 -5.06 -10.07 0.02
N HIS A 342 -5.73 -10.06 1.17
CA HIS A 342 -5.53 -11.04 2.25
C HIS A 342 -5.91 -12.44 1.78
N LEU A 343 -7.07 -12.61 1.13
CA LEU A 343 -7.49 -13.89 0.57
C LEU A 343 -6.53 -14.42 -0.51
N ASN A 344 -6.05 -13.56 -1.41
CA ASN A 344 -5.13 -13.97 -2.47
C ASN A 344 -3.70 -14.26 -1.99
N THR A 345 -3.36 -13.91 -0.75
CA THR A 345 -2.04 -14.24 -0.17
C THR A 345 -2.02 -15.64 0.44
N GLY A 346 -3.15 -16.15 0.95
CA GLY A 346 -3.26 -17.53 1.46
C GLY A 346 -3.09 -18.60 0.37
N PHE A 347 -3.54 -18.33 -0.88
CA PHE A 347 -3.52 -19.32 -1.97
C PHE A 347 -2.18 -19.46 -2.73
N ASN A 348 -1.22 -18.56 -2.54
CA ASN A 348 0.04 -18.54 -3.33
C ASN A 348 1.28 -18.97 -2.53
N GLU A 349 1.11 -19.53 -1.33
CA GLU A 349 2.22 -20.18 -0.64
C GLU A 349 2.50 -21.51 -1.36
N ILE A 350 3.61 -21.59 -2.08
CA ILE A 350 4.22 -22.89 -2.40
C ILE A 350 4.63 -23.44 -1.05
N VAL A 351 3.82 -24.36 -0.52
CA VAL A 351 4.15 -25.14 0.66
C VAL A 351 5.38 -25.97 0.29
N VAL A 352 6.56 -25.43 0.61
CA VAL A 352 7.76 -26.26 0.67
C VAL A 352 7.67 -26.95 2.02
N GLU A 353 7.04 -28.13 2.02
CA GLU A 353 7.12 -29.04 3.16
C GLU A 353 8.60 -29.26 3.48
N ALA A 354 8.98 -28.97 4.73
CA ALA A 354 10.33 -29.10 5.24
C ALA A 354 10.62 -30.52 5.69
#